data_AF-A0A8B7CV12-F1
#
_entry.id   AF-A0A8B7CV12-F1
#
_cell.length_a   1.000
_cell.length_b   1.000
_cell.length_c   1.000
_cell.angle_alpha   90.00
_cell.angle_beta   90.00
_cell.angle_gamma   90.00
#
_symmetry.space_group_name_H-M   'P 1'
#
loop_
_entity.id
_entity.type
_entity.pdbx_description
1 polymer ?
#
loop_
_entity_poly.entity_id
_entity_poly.type
_entity_poly.pdbx_seq_one_letter_code
_entity_poly.pdbx_strand_id
1 'polypeptide(L)'
;MQASETFMRAFLKRMLLGLQVAGVSSESMTIQERESAIKLSADAALAGARGSTNWTRALIANLSKQARSKALLRSILGKDYERLTKPCHHTWKIPRSRKILRRSVRVCSRRRNALRAPATSVLARVLVKKRTQVLKRLIPGGESLDGFYLLDETLDYVVSLRVQVDLMQRLLKAVEASNLRSPNVLQAREASSFRK
;
A
#
# COMPACT_ATOMS: atom_id res chain seq x y z
N MET A 1 -3.80 16.37 -9.24
CA MET A 1 -4.30 14.99 -9.46
C MET A 1 -5.30 14.68 -8.35
N GLN A 2 -6.60 14.85 -8.62
CA GLN A 2 -7.65 14.46 -7.68
C GLN A 2 -7.87 12.95 -7.78
N ALA A 3 -8.12 12.31 -6.64
CA ALA A 3 -8.52 10.93 -6.63
C ALA A 3 -9.96 10.78 -7.11
N SER A 4 -10.24 9.69 -7.82
CA SER A 4 -11.61 9.41 -8.25
C SER A 4 -12.53 9.20 -7.04
N GLU A 5 -13.72 9.79 -7.08
CA GLU A 5 -14.78 9.56 -6.10
C GLU A 5 -15.12 8.07 -5.95
N THR A 6 -15.00 7.31 -7.03
CA THR A 6 -15.20 5.85 -6.99
C THR A 6 -14.15 5.14 -6.15
N PHE A 7 -12.89 5.58 -6.22
CA PHE A 7 -11.80 5.04 -5.42
C PHE A 7 -11.99 5.36 -3.94
N MET A 8 -12.29 6.63 -3.61
CA MET A 8 -12.54 7.02 -2.22
C MET A 8 -13.72 6.25 -1.60
N ARG A 9 -14.83 6.10 -2.35
CA ARG A 9 -16.00 5.34 -1.89
C ARG A 9 -15.68 3.86 -1.69
N ALA A 10 -14.94 3.24 -2.60
CA ALA A 10 -14.52 1.85 -2.46
C ALA A 10 -13.59 1.67 -1.24
N PHE A 11 -12.69 2.62 -1.02
CA PHE A 11 -11.77 2.61 0.10
C PHE A 11 -12.50 2.79 1.44
N LEU A 12 -13.41 3.75 1.56
CA LEU A 12 -14.23 3.95 2.75
C LEU A 12 -15.02 2.68 3.11
N LYS A 13 -15.69 2.06 2.12
CA LYS A 13 -16.46 0.82 2.35
C LYS A 13 -15.60 -0.30 2.93
N ARG A 14 -14.42 -0.54 2.35
CA ARG A 14 -13.48 -1.56 2.84
C ARG A 14 -12.90 -1.19 4.20
N MET A 15 -12.63 0.09 4.45
CA MET A 15 -12.10 0.57 5.72
C MET A 15 -13.09 0.30 6.86
N LEU A 16 -14.37 0.67 6.67
CA LEU A 16 -15.42 0.42 7.67
C LEU A 16 -15.59 -1.08 7.95
N LEU A 17 -15.57 -1.91 6.91
CA LEU A 17 -15.63 -3.35 7.05
C LEU A 17 -14.41 -3.91 7.81
N GLY A 18 -13.22 -3.37 7.55
CA GLY A 18 -11.99 -3.73 8.28
C GLY A 18 -12.07 -3.41 9.76
N LEU A 19 -12.53 -2.20 10.11
CA LEU A 19 -12.71 -1.80 11.51
C LEU A 19 -13.75 -2.66 12.23
N GLN A 20 -14.83 -3.03 11.54
CA GLN A 20 -15.87 -3.91 12.09
C GLN A 20 -15.33 -5.31 12.35
N VAL A 21 -14.64 -5.93 11.38
CA VAL A 21 -14.12 -7.30 11.52
C VAL A 21 -12.96 -7.35 12.52
N ALA A 22 -12.14 -6.31 12.58
CA ALA A 22 -11.07 -6.21 13.55
C ALA A 22 -11.58 -6.00 14.99
N GLY A 23 -12.86 -5.68 15.17
CA GLY A 23 -13.44 -5.47 16.50
C GLY A 23 -12.77 -4.32 17.24
N VAL A 24 -12.35 -3.25 16.55
CA VAL A 24 -11.58 -2.14 17.15
C VAL A 24 -12.32 -1.46 18.31
N SER A 25 -13.66 -1.57 18.33
CA SER A 25 -14.51 -1.07 19.42
C SER A 25 -14.60 -2.01 20.64
N SER A 26 -13.98 -3.19 20.61
CA SER A 26 -14.05 -4.17 21.71
C SER A 26 -13.17 -3.76 22.87
N GLU A 27 -13.68 -3.85 24.11
CA GLU A 27 -12.94 -3.58 25.34
C GLU A 27 -11.77 -4.56 25.59
N SER A 28 -11.74 -5.68 24.88
CA SER A 28 -10.73 -6.74 25.07
C SER A 28 -9.33 -6.43 24.50
N MET A 29 -9.18 -5.37 23.70
CA MET A 29 -7.91 -5.07 23.02
C MET A 29 -7.09 -4.00 23.75
N THR A 30 -5.78 -4.22 23.82
CA THR A 30 -4.82 -3.18 24.21
C THR A 30 -4.78 -2.04 23.18
N ILE A 31 -4.30 -0.86 23.59
CA ILE A 31 -4.17 0.30 22.70
C ILE A 31 -3.28 -0.04 21.49
N GLN A 32 -2.16 -0.72 21.71
CA GLN A 32 -1.23 -1.12 20.65
C GLN A 32 -1.87 -2.10 19.64
N GLU A 33 -2.70 -3.03 20.12
CA GLU A 33 -3.44 -3.95 19.24
C GLU A 33 -4.48 -3.21 18.41
N ARG A 34 -5.18 -2.24 19.01
CA ARG A 34 -6.13 -1.38 18.29
C ARG A 34 -5.42 -0.56 17.21
N GLU A 35 -4.30 0.08 17.52
CA GLU A 35 -3.51 0.83 16.54
C GLU A 35 -3.04 -0.05 15.38
N SER A 36 -2.50 -1.24 15.70
CA SER A 36 -2.07 -2.20 14.70
C SER A 36 -3.22 -2.67 13.82
N ALA A 37 -4.39 -2.93 14.40
CA ALA A 37 -5.60 -3.34 13.68
C ALA A 37 -6.14 -2.24 12.76
N ILE A 38 -6.13 -0.98 13.21
CA ILE A 38 -6.52 0.19 12.40
C ILE A 38 -5.57 0.34 11.22
N LYS A 39 -4.25 0.31 11.47
CA LYS A 39 -3.24 0.43 10.43
C LYS A 39 -3.38 -0.68 9.38
N LEU A 40 -3.54 -1.91 9.85
CA LEU A 40 -3.69 -3.06 8.97
C LEU A 40 -4.97 -2.98 8.13
N SER A 41 -6.07 -2.55 8.73
CA SER A 41 -7.34 -2.32 8.04
C SER A 41 -7.20 -1.23 6.98
N ALA A 42 -6.49 -0.14 7.29
CA ALA A 42 -6.23 0.95 6.35
C ALA A 42 -5.38 0.48 5.16
N ASP A 43 -4.26 -0.20 5.41
CA ASP A 43 -3.36 -0.68 4.36
C ASP A 43 -4.07 -1.72 3.46
N ALA A 44 -4.84 -2.63 4.06
CA ALA A 44 -5.62 -3.64 3.33
C ALA A 44 -6.75 -3.03 2.50
N ALA A 45 -7.51 -2.10 3.09
CA ALA A 45 -8.59 -1.41 2.41
C ALA A 45 -8.06 -0.54 1.26
N LEU A 46 -6.93 0.15 1.46
CA LEU A 46 -6.31 0.99 0.43
C LEU A 46 -5.87 0.14 -0.77
N ALA A 47 -5.11 -0.93 -0.51
CA ALA A 47 -4.65 -1.83 -1.55
C ALA A 47 -5.82 -2.50 -2.29
N GLY A 48 -6.83 -2.94 -1.55
CA GLY A 48 -8.02 -3.55 -2.10
C GLY A 48 -8.85 -2.59 -2.97
N ALA A 49 -9.02 -1.34 -2.53
CA ALA A 49 -9.81 -0.34 -3.26
C ALA A 49 -9.10 0.18 -4.52
N ARG A 50 -7.77 0.27 -4.49
CA ARG A 50 -6.99 0.74 -5.66
C ARG A 50 -6.99 -0.28 -6.79
N GLY A 51 -6.90 -1.57 -6.45
CA GLY A 51 -6.90 -2.67 -7.41
C GLY A 51 -5.54 -3.35 -7.54
N SER A 52 -5.27 -3.91 -8.70
CA SER A 52 -4.19 -4.89 -8.91
C SER A 52 -2.93 -4.27 -9.52
N THR A 53 -2.23 -3.41 -8.76
CA THR A 53 -0.92 -2.83 -9.14
C THR A 53 0.21 -3.63 -8.49
N ASN A 54 1.47 -3.34 -8.84
CA ASN A 54 2.58 -4.05 -8.22
C ASN A 54 2.73 -3.66 -6.75
N TRP A 55 2.56 -2.36 -6.42
CA TRP A 55 2.68 -1.92 -5.04
C TRP A 55 1.54 -2.45 -4.16
N THR A 56 0.30 -2.55 -4.65
CA THR A 56 -0.81 -3.09 -3.84
C THR A 56 -0.61 -4.58 -3.56
N ARG A 57 -0.16 -5.36 -4.55
CA ARG A 57 0.15 -6.78 -4.38
C ARG A 57 1.31 -7.00 -3.42
N ALA A 58 2.37 -6.20 -3.56
CA ALA A 58 3.51 -6.26 -2.66
C ALA A 58 3.12 -5.90 -1.22
N LEU A 59 2.26 -4.89 -1.05
CA LEU A 59 1.73 -4.51 0.25
C LEU A 59 0.91 -5.66 0.87
N ILE A 60 -0.06 -6.24 0.14
CA ILE A 60 -0.86 -7.38 0.61
C ILE A 60 0.02 -8.60 0.90
N ALA A 61 1.00 -8.89 0.05
CA ALA A 61 1.95 -9.99 0.26
C ALA A 61 2.73 -9.78 1.57
N ASN A 62 3.22 -8.56 1.82
CA ASN A 62 3.93 -8.22 3.05
C ASN A 62 3.02 -8.34 4.28
N LEU A 63 1.78 -7.83 4.22
CA LEU A 63 0.83 -7.97 5.31
C LEU A 63 0.51 -9.45 5.58
N SER A 64 0.37 -10.27 4.53
CA SER A 64 0.01 -11.69 4.65
C SER A 64 1.07 -12.59 5.30
N LYS A 65 2.32 -12.13 5.39
CA LYS A 65 3.40 -12.84 6.09
C LYS A 65 3.11 -12.98 7.58
N GLN A 66 2.32 -12.07 8.14
CA GLN A 66 1.88 -12.16 9.52
C GLN A 66 0.69 -13.11 9.65
N ALA A 67 0.82 -14.20 10.42
CA ALA A 67 -0.25 -15.21 10.52
C ALA A 67 -1.59 -14.61 11.02
N ARG A 68 -1.51 -13.67 11.98
CA ARG A 68 -2.68 -12.99 12.58
C ARG A 68 -3.44 -12.07 11.62
N SER A 69 -2.74 -11.45 10.66
CA SER A 69 -3.37 -10.52 9.72
C SER A 69 -4.11 -11.24 8.60
N LYS A 70 -3.72 -12.48 8.28
CA LYS A 70 -4.20 -13.21 7.10
C LYS A 70 -5.71 -13.41 7.09
N ALA A 71 -6.30 -13.74 8.24
CA ALA A 71 -7.75 -13.90 8.37
C ALA A 71 -8.50 -12.58 8.14
N LEU A 72 -7.96 -11.49 8.70
CA LEU A 72 -8.49 -10.14 8.56
C LEU A 72 -8.35 -9.65 7.10
N LEU A 73 -7.24 -9.92 6.43
CA LEU A 73 -7.08 -9.59 5.00
C LEU A 73 -8.11 -10.30 4.14
N ARG A 74 -8.40 -11.57 4.41
CA ARG A 74 -9.42 -12.33 3.68
C ARG A 74 -10.81 -11.77 3.89
N SER A 75 -11.15 -11.32 5.10
CA SER A 75 -12.46 -10.72 5.35
C SER A 75 -12.61 -9.36 4.66
N ILE A 76 -11.58 -8.49 4.68
CA ILE A 76 -11.63 -7.18 4.02
C ILE A 76 -11.66 -7.29 2.50
N LEU A 77 -10.79 -8.14 1.93
CA LEU A 77 -10.62 -8.22 0.48
C LEU A 77 -11.61 -9.21 -0.17
N GLY A 78 -12.11 -10.20 0.56
CA GLY A 78 -12.95 -11.26 0.03
C GLY A 78 -12.28 -11.96 -1.16
N LYS A 79 -13.03 -12.10 -2.27
CA LYS A 79 -12.55 -12.72 -3.53
C LYS A 79 -11.34 -12.02 -4.15
N ASP A 80 -11.11 -10.75 -3.79
CA ASP A 80 -9.95 -10.01 -4.28
C ASP A 80 -8.66 -10.46 -3.60
N TYR A 81 -8.74 -11.10 -2.44
CA TYR A 81 -7.58 -11.63 -1.73
C TYR A 81 -6.84 -12.66 -2.58
N GLU A 82 -7.55 -13.64 -3.15
CA GLU A 82 -6.91 -14.61 -4.03
C GLU A 82 -6.31 -13.94 -5.27
N ARG A 83 -7.01 -12.97 -5.85
CA ARG A 83 -6.51 -12.24 -7.04
C ARG A 83 -5.24 -11.44 -6.75
N LEU A 84 -5.17 -10.79 -5.59
CA LEU A 84 -4.05 -9.93 -5.20
C LEU A 84 -2.86 -10.72 -4.64
N THR A 85 -3.08 -11.91 -4.09
CA THR A 85 -2.03 -12.78 -3.57
C THR A 85 -1.44 -13.69 -4.65
N LYS A 86 -2.17 -13.93 -5.75
CA LYS A 86 -1.69 -14.74 -6.87
C LYS A 86 -0.45 -14.12 -7.52
N PRO A 87 0.65 -14.89 -7.69
CA PRO A 87 1.80 -14.45 -8.47
C PRO A 87 1.35 -14.08 -9.87
N CYS A 88 1.68 -12.87 -10.29
CA CYS A 88 1.30 -12.42 -11.62
C CYS A 88 2.40 -12.81 -12.61
N HIS A 89 2.06 -13.74 -13.50
CA HIS A 89 2.93 -14.20 -14.57
C HIS A 89 2.94 -13.17 -15.71
N HIS A 90 3.47 -11.97 -15.50
CA HIS A 90 3.76 -11.05 -16.60
C HIS A 90 4.91 -11.57 -17.48
N THR A 91 5.67 -12.53 -16.97
CA THR A 91 6.71 -13.22 -17.72
C THR A 91 6.09 -14.29 -18.60
N TRP A 92 5.45 -13.85 -19.69
CA TRP A 92 5.54 -14.65 -20.90
C TRP A 92 7.04 -14.78 -21.18
N LYS A 93 7.63 -15.92 -20.80
CA LYS A 93 8.98 -16.28 -21.22
C LYS A 93 8.89 -16.44 -22.73
N ILE A 94 9.09 -15.34 -23.47
CA ILE A 94 9.25 -15.40 -24.92
C ILE A 94 10.38 -16.41 -25.15
N PRO A 95 10.13 -17.55 -25.83
CA PRO A 95 11.18 -18.54 -26.09
C PRO A 95 12.20 -17.91 -27.04
N ARG A 96 13.20 -17.22 -26.51
CA ARG A 96 14.29 -16.63 -27.29
C ARG A 96 15.47 -17.58 -27.24
N SER A 97 15.92 -18.04 -28.40
CA SER A 97 17.10 -18.89 -28.49
C SER A 97 18.30 -18.18 -27.85
N ARG A 98 18.99 -18.87 -26.93
CA ARG A 98 20.14 -18.32 -26.18
C ARG A 98 21.25 -17.77 -27.09
N LYS A 99 21.31 -18.23 -28.34
CA LYS A 99 22.29 -17.81 -29.36
C LYS A 99 22.06 -16.36 -29.84
N ILE A 100 20.80 -15.93 -30.01
CA ILE A 100 20.48 -14.56 -30.48
C ILE A 100 20.78 -13.52 -29.39
N LEU A 101 20.49 -13.85 -28.12
CA LEU A 101 20.83 -12.97 -26.99
C LEU A 101 22.34 -12.77 -26.88
N ARG A 102 23.14 -13.84 -27.03
CA ARG A 102 24.61 -13.74 -26.97
C ARG A 102 25.22 -12.93 -28.13
N ARG A 103 24.59 -12.90 -29.30
CA ARG A 103 25.04 -12.08 -30.43
C ARG A 103 24.68 -10.60 -30.24
N SER A 104 23.43 -10.30 -29.87
CA SER A 104 22.98 -8.92 -29.61
C SER A 104 23.70 -8.27 -28.43
N VAL A 105 23.93 -8.99 -27.33
CA VAL A 105 24.66 -8.47 -26.17
C VAL A 105 26.11 -8.10 -26.54
N ARG A 106 26.79 -8.92 -27.35
CA ARG A 106 28.16 -8.63 -27.82
C ARG A 106 28.24 -7.43 -28.77
N VAL A 107 27.23 -7.23 -29.61
CA VAL A 107 27.16 -6.05 -30.50
C VAL A 107 26.89 -4.78 -29.68
N CYS A 108 25.95 -4.84 -28.73
CA CYS A 108 25.61 -3.70 -27.86
C CYS A 108 26.69 -3.36 -26.82
N SER A 109 27.53 -4.32 -26.41
CA SER A 109 28.67 -4.04 -25.51
C SER A 109 29.80 -3.32 -26.25
N ARG A 110 30.11 -3.72 -27.50
CA ARG A 110 31.11 -3.04 -28.35
C ARG A 110 30.69 -1.60 -28.67
N ARG A 111 29.41 -1.36 -28.94
CA ARG A 111 28.89 0.00 -29.21
C ARG A 111 28.95 0.93 -27.98
N ARG A 112 28.77 0.39 -26.77
CA ARG A 112 28.87 1.17 -25.51
C ARG A 112 30.31 1.57 -25.16
N ASN A 113 31.30 0.77 -25.56
CA ASN A 113 32.70 1.12 -25.33
C ASN A 113 33.21 2.19 -26.30
N ALA A 114 32.57 2.36 -27.45
CA ALA A 114 32.93 3.38 -28.45
C ALA A 114 32.40 4.78 -28.13
N LEU A 115 31.35 4.90 -27.30
CA LEU A 115 30.79 6.17 -26.85
C LEU A 115 31.21 6.41 -25.39
N ARG A 116 32.44 6.86 -25.16
CA ARG A 116 32.89 7.31 -23.83
C ARG A 116 32.12 8.56 -23.46
N ALA A 117 31.05 8.38 -22.70
CA ALA A 117 30.24 9.48 -22.21
C ALA A 117 31.08 10.36 -21.26
N PRO A 118 30.93 11.70 -21.30
CA PRO A 118 31.76 12.62 -20.52
C PRO A 118 31.68 12.32 -19.02
N ALA A 119 32.72 12.61 -18.24
CA ALA A 119 32.77 12.31 -16.80
C ALA A 119 31.55 12.84 -16.02
N THR A 120 31.01 13.99 -16.44
CA THR A 120 29.77 14.59 -15.93
C THR A 120 28.54 13.68 -16.09
N SER A 121 28.42 12.98 -17.23
CA SER A 121 27.35 12.01 -17.47
C SER A 121 27.47 10.74 -16.62
N VAL A 122 28.70 10.34 -16.26
CA VAL A 122 28.94 9.20 -15.38
C VAL A 122 28.48 9.54 -13.96
N LEU A 123 28.84 10.73 -13.46
CA LEU A 123 28.40 11.23 -12.16
C LEU A 123 26.87 11.36 -12.10
N ALA A 124 26.24 11.95 -13.12
CA ALA A 124 24.78 12.05 -13.21
C ALA A 124 24.12 10.67 -13.15
N ARG A 125 24.65 9.67 -13.87
CA ARG A 125 24.14 8.28 -13.82
C ARG A 125 24.30 7.64 -12.45
N VAL A 126 25.39 7.90 -11.74
CA VAL A 126 25.60 7.40 -10.37
C VAL A 126 24.58 8.03 -9.41
N LEU A 127 24.35 9.35 -9.51
CA LEU A 127 23.36 10.05 -8.70
C LEU A 127 21.93 9.55 -8.98
N VAL A 128 21.55 9.40 -10.24
CA VAL A 128 20.25 8.83 -10.63
C VAL A 128 20.10 7.42 -10.06
N LYS A 129 21.10 6.55 -10.21
CA LYS A 129 21.07 5.19 -9.62
C LYS A 129 20.86 5.21 -8.11
N LYS A 130 21.56 6.08 -7.38
CA LYS A 130 21.40 6.21 -5.92
C LYS A 130 19.98 6.65 -5.57
N ARG A 131 19.45 7.69 -6.24
CA ARG A 131 18.07 8.18 -6.02
C ARG A 131 17.03 7.12 -6.37
N THR A 132 17.20 6.43 -7.48
CA THR A 132 16.34 5.29 -7.86
C THR A 132 16.37 4.20 -6.80
N GLN A 133 17.54 3.87 -6.24
CA GLN A 133 17.64 2.86 -5.18
C GLN A 133 16.90 3.26 -3.90
N VAL A 134 16.95 4.53 -3.53
CA VAL A 134 16.16 5.07 -2.40
C VAL A 134 14.67 4.93 -2.72
N LEU A 135 14.23 5.36 -3.90
CA LEU A 135 12.84 5.28 -4.31
C LEU A 135 12.31 3.84 -4.30
N LYS A 136 13.12 2.88 -4.78
CA LYS A 136 12.77 1.44 -4.76
C LYS A 136 12.47 0.90 -3.37
N ARG A 137 13.13 1.41 -2.33
CA ARG A 137 12.91 0.99 -0.92
C ARG A 137 11.68 1.65 -0.29
N LEU A 138 11.25 2.79 -0.83
CA LEU A 138 10.09 3.53 -0.33
C LEU A 138 8.77 2.97 -0.86
N ILE A 139 8.78 2.52 -2.12
CA ILE A 139 7.57 1.98 -2.76
C ILE A 139 7.45 0.49 -2.43
N PRO A 140 6.30 0.02 -1.91
CA PRO A 140 6.09 -1.41 -1.68
C PRO A 140 6.36 -2.21 -2.95
N GLY A 141 7.31 -3.15 -2.90
CA GLY A 141 7.68 -3.97 -4.08
C GLY A 141 8.49 -3.23 -5.14
N GLY A 142 8.99 -2.03 -4.85
CA GLY A 142 9.80 -1.24 -5.78
C GLY A 142 11.14 -1.88 -6.14
N GLU A 143 11.66 -2.79 -5.30
CA GLU A 143 12.95 -3.43 -5.53
C GLU A 143 12.99 -4.20 -6.86
N SER A 144 11.88 -4.85 -7.23
CA SER A 144 11.75 -5.66 -8.44
C SER A 144 11.38 -4.88 -9.70
N LEU A 145 11.06 -3.57 -9.59
CA LEU A 145 10.60 -2.75 -10.71
C LEU A 145 11.76 -2.17 -11.54
N ASP A 146 11.51 -1.98 -12.84
CA ASP A 146 12.37 -1.20 -13.73
C ASP A 146 12.05 0.30 -13.64
N GLY A 147 12.97 1.17 -14.08
CA GLY A 147 12.93 2.62 -13.86
C GLY A 147 11.63 3.32 -14.29
N PHE A 148 11.06 2.97 -15.45
CA PHE A 148 9.82 3.59 -15.94
C PHE A 148 8.60 3.15 -15.11
N TYR A 149 8.42 1.85 -14.92
CA TYR A 149 7.34 1.31 -14.10
C TYR A 149 7.43 1.75 -12.63
N LEU A 150 8.64 1.97 -12.11
CA LEU A 150 8.84 2.50 -10.76
C LEU A 150 8.23 3.90 -10.61
N LEU A 151 8.35 4.77 -11.61
CA LEU A 151 7.78 6.11 -11.56
C LEU A 151 6.25 6.08 -11.64
N ASP A 152 5.69 5.24 -12.51
CA ASP A 152 4.24 5.07 -12.61
C ASP A 152 3.63 4.56 -11.29
N GLU A 153 4.24 3.54 -10.69
CA GLU A 153 3.81 2.99 -9.39
C GLU A 153 4.03 4.01 -8.27
N THR A 154 5.08 4.85 -8.34
CA THR A 154 5.31 5.94 -7.37
C THR A 154 4.21 6.99 -7.44
N LEU A 155 3.87 7.45 -8.64
CA LEU A 155 2.80 8.44 -8.83
C LEU A 155 1.48 7.91 -8.29
N ASP A 156 1.18 6.66 -8.60
CA ASP A 156 -0.02 5.99 -8.14
C ASP A 156 -0.07 5.83 -6.61
N TYR A 157 1.06 5.45 -6.01
CA TYR A 157 1.18 5.28 -4.57
C TYR A 157 1.05 6.64 -3.84
N VAL A 158 1.64 7.71 -4.36
CA VAL A 158 1.49 9.07 -3.79
C VAL A 158 0.04 9.54 -3.81
N VAL A 159 -0.69 9.32 -4.90
CA VAL A 159 -2.13 9.63 -4.95
C VAL A 159 -2.90 8.80 -3.92
N SER A 160 -2.56 7.53 -3.79
CA SER A 160 -3.22 6.62 -2.83
C SER A 160 -2.95 7.02 -1.37
N LEU A 161 -1.73 7.44 -1.04
CA LEU A 161 -1.38 7.95 0.29
C LEU A 161 -2.12 9.23 0.65
N ARG A 162 -2.29 10.16 -0.30
CA ARG A 162 -3.09 11.39 -0.08
C ARG A 162 -4.53 11.03 0.27
N VAL A 163 -5.13 10.10 -0.48
CA VAL A 163 -6.47 9.58 -0.19
C VAL A 163 -6.56 8.90 1.18
N GLN A 164 -5.53 8.15 1.56
CA GLN A 164 -5.44 7.54 2.89
C GLN A 164 -5.52 8.59 3.99
N VAL A 165 -4.70 9.63 3.91
CA VAL A 165 -4.67 10.71 4.89
C VAL A 165 -6.00 11.47 4.92
N ASP A 166 -6.54 11.84 3.75
CA ASP A 166 -7.79 12.57 3.64
C ASP A 166 -8.97 11.78 4.23
N LEU A 167 -9.04 10.47 3.97
CA LEU A 167 -10.08 9.61 4.52
C LEU A 167 -9.98 9.51 6.05
N MET A 168 -8.78 9.28 6.58
CA MET A 168 -8.55 9.17 8.02
C MET A 168 -8.94 10.45 8.74
N GLN A 169 -8.59 11.62 8.19
CA GLN A 169 -8.99 12.91 8.74
C GLN A 169 -10.51 13.12 8.72
N ARG A 170 -11.20 12.71 7.65
CA ARG A 170 -12.67 12.81 7.56
C ARG A 170 -13.37 11.91 8.58
N LEU A 171 -12.86 10.68 8.77
CA LEU A 171 -13.37 9.77 9.79
C LEU A 171 -13.18 10.32 11.20
N LEU A 172 -12.00 10.87 11.49
CA LEU A 172 -11.73 11.51 12.78
C LEU A 172 -12.72 12.66 13.06
N LYS A 173 -12.90 13.58 12.11
CA LYS A 173 -13.86 14.69 12.22
C LYS A 173 -15.29 14.21 12.42
N ALA A 174 -15.69 13.13 11.73
CA ALA A 174 -17.02 12.55 11.89
C ALA A 174 -17.23 11.95 13.29
N VAL A 175 -16.21 11.25 13.82
CA VAL A 175 -16.24 10.71 15.18
C VAL A 175 -16.30 11.83 16.21
N GLU A 176 -15.47 12.87 16.09
CA GLU A 176 -15.50 14.05 16.97
C GLU A 176 -16.88 14.74 16.94
N ALA A 177 -17.45 14.95 15.76
CA ALA A 177 -18.79 15.54 15.63
C ALA A 177 -19.90 14.67 16.24
N SER A 178 -19.77 13.34 16.18
CA SER A 178 -20.72 12.42 16.82
C SER A 178 -20.62 12.44 18.36
N ASN A 179 -19.42 12.61 18.91
CA ASN A 179 -19.22 12.75 20.36
C ASN A 179 -19.86 14.04 20.89
N LEU A 180 -19.81 15.14 20.12
CA LEU A 180 -20.46 16.40 20.47
C LEU A 180 -21.99 16.35 20.37
N ARG A 181 -22.55 15.48 19.53
CA ARG A 181 -24.00 15.27 19.38
C ARG A 181 -24.60 14.32 20.42
N SER A 182 -23.78 13.60 21.19
CA SER A 182 -24.22 12.67 22.23
C SER A 182 -23.83 13.16 23.64
N PRO A 183 -24.46 14.24 24.16
CA PRO A 183 -24.24 14.66 25.53
C PRO A 183 -25.05 13.77 26.48
N ASN A 184 -24.66 12.52 26.74
CA ASN A 184 -25.25 11.73 27.84
C ASN A 184 -24.53 10.44 28.30
N VAL A 185 -23.27 10.16 27.91
CA VAL A 185 -22.59 8.93 28.38
C VAL A 185 -21.67 9.15 29.60
N LEU A 186 -21.37 10.39 29.97
CA LEU A 186 -20.48 10.69 31.10
C LEU A 186 -21.18 10.99 32.44
N GLN A 187 -22.50 11.23 32.47
CA GLN A 187 -23.22 11.46 33.74
C GLN A 187 -23.66 10.18 34.47
N ALA A 188 -23.65 9.01 33.81
CA ALA A 188 -24.08 7.76 34.43
C ALA A 188 -23.01 7.07 35.31
N ARG A 189 -21.75 7.54 35.28
CA ARG A 189 -20.66 6.97 36.10
C ARG A 189 -20.43 7.68 37.43
N GLU A 190 -20.93 8.90 37.61
CA GLU A 190 -20.76 9.65 38.87
C GLU A 190 -21.94 9.45 39.85
N ALA A 191 -23.13 9.07 39.36
CA ALA A 191 -24.30 8.88 40.21
C ALA A 191 -24.34 7.54 40.98
N SER A 192 -23.48 6.57 40.64
CA SER A 192 -23.42 5.27 41.33
C SER A 192 -22.41 5.22 42.48
N SER A 193 -21.60 6.27 42.67
CA SER A 193 -20.63 6.35 43.77
C SER A 193 -21.17 7.05 45.03
N PHE A 194 -22.43 7.51 45.03
CA PHE A 194 -23.10 8.11 46.19
C PHE A 194 -24.36 7.32 46.56
N ARG A 195 -24.21 6.01 46.75
CA ARG A 195 -25.16 5.23 47.55
C ARG A 195 -24.52 3.93 48.03
N LYS A 196 -23.72 4.03 49.09
CA LYS A 196 -23.64 3.11 50.23
C LYS A 196 -22.64 3.65 51.24
#